data_AF-A0A6I3B802-F1
#
_entry.id   AF-A0A6I3B802-F1
#
_cell.length_a   1.000
_cell.length_b   1.000
_cell.length_c   1.000
_cell.angle_alpha   90.00
_cell.angle_beta   90.00
_cell.angle_gamma   90.00
#
_symmetry.space_group_name_H-M   'P 1'
#
loop_
_entity.id
_entity.type
_entity.pdbx_description
1 polymer ?
#
loop_
_entity_poly.entity_id
_entity_poly.type
_entity_poly.pdbx_seq_one_letter_code
_entity_poly.pdbx_strand_id
1 'polypeptide(L)' 'KVTGSGKITHEQANRRHLMESKSAKRTRRLESDQVVAPADLKRVKKLLGR' A
#
# COMPACT_ATOMS: atom_id res chain seq x y z
N LYS A 1 2.92 6.26 -3.88
CA LYS A 1 4.04 7.15 -4.26
C LYS A 1 5.07 6.38 -5.08
N VAL A 2 6.01 7.04 -5.75
CA VAL A 2 7.12 6.38 -6.48
C VAL A 2 8.40 6.53 -5.67
N THR A 3 9.10 5.42 -5.43
CA THR A 3 10.36 5.39 -4.70
C THR A 3 11.53 5.76 -5.62
N GLY A 4 12.69 6.11 -5.05
CA GLY A 4 13.88 6.45 -5.84
C GLY A 4 14.36 5.35 -6.79
N SER A 5 14.01 4.08 -6.53
CA SER A 5 14.28 2.94 -7.43
C SER A 5 13.19 2.67 -8.46
N GLY A 6 12.19 3.56 -8.59
CA GLY A 6 11.09 3.44 -9.55
C GLY A 6 9.94 2.52 -9.12
N LYS A 7 10.01 1.89 -7.93
CA LYS A 7 8.91 1.06 -7.42
C LYS A 7 7.73 1.94 -7.00
N ILE A 8 6.51 1.47 -7.30
CA ILE A 8 5.27 2.13 -6.90
C ILE A 8 4.79 1.53 -5.57
N THR A 9 4.47 2.38 -4.61
CA THR A 9 3.92 1.99 -3.29
C THR A 9 2.51 2.52 -3.08
N HIS A 10 1.76 1.82 -2.22
CA HIS A 10 0.41 2.17 -1.79
C HIS A 10 0.27 2.12 -0.26
N GLU A 11 -0.74 2.82 0.26
CA GLU A 11 -1.21 2.61 1.64
C GLU A 11 -1.88 1.24 1.77
N GLN A 12 -1.70 0.55 2.90
CA GLN A 12 -2.37 -0.73 3.12
C GLN A 12 -3.84 -0.54 3.49
N ALA A 13 -4.70 -1.44 3.01
CA ALA A 13 -6.10 -1.46 3.38
C ALA A 13 -6.31 -1.84 4.86
N ASN A 14 -7.51 -1.57 5.39
CA ASN A 14 -7.94 -1.89 6.76
C ASN A 14 -7.36 -1.00 7.88
N ARG A 15 -6.88 0.22 7.58
CA ARG A 15 -6.40 1.18 8.59
C ARG A 15 -7.29 2.43 8.73
N ARG A 16 -8.58 2.36 8.38
CA ARG A 16 -9.50 3.52 8.43
C ARG A 16 -10.56 3.48 9.53
N HIS A 17 -11.02 2.29 9.94
CA HIS A 17 -12.08 2.12 10.94
C HIS A 17 -11.89 0.85 11.78
N LEU A 18 -12.66 0.69 12.86
CA LEU A 18 -12.65 -0.46 13.78
C LEU A 18 -11.26 -0.75 14.37
N MET A 19 -10.60 0.29 14.88
CA MET A 19 -9.26 0.16 15.47
C MET A 19 -9.27 -0.51 16.83
N GLU A 20 -10.34 -0.33 17.60
CA GLU A 20 -10.51 -0.92 18.93
C GLU A 20 -10.53 -2.46 18.88
N SER A 21 -11.15 -3.03 17.84
CA SER A 21 -11.20 -4.48 17.63
C SER A 21 -9.88 -5.06 17.06
N LYS A 22 -9.03 -4.21 16.48
CA LYS A 22 -7.79 -4.66 15.83
C LYS A 22 -6.65 -4.66 16.85
N SER A 23 -5.91 -5.76 16.91
CA SER A 23 -4.70 -5.82 17.75
C SER A 23 -3.68 -4.75 17.36
N ALA A 24 -2.98 -4.20 18.35
CA ALA A 24 -1.92 -3.20 18.14
C ALA A 24 -0.81 -3.70 17.20
N LYS A 25 -0.53 -5.02 17.21
CA LYS A 25 0.41 -5.66 16.28
C LYS A 25 -0.04 -5.54 14.84
N ARG A 26 -1.35 -5.68 14.57
CA ARG A 26 -1.91 -5.56 13.22
C ARG A 26 -1.90 -4.11 12.76
N THR A 27 -2.37 -3.18 13.59
CA THR A 27 -2.43 -1.75 13.22
C THR A 27 -1.05 -1.17 12.92
N ARG A 28 0.00 -1.60 13.65
CA ARG A 28 1.40 -1.23 13.37
C ARG A 28 1.91 -1.74 12.03
N ARG A 29 1.53 -2.94 11.60
CA ARG A 29 1.93 -3.48 10.29
C ARG A 29 1.24 -2.76 9.13
N LEU A 30 -0.01 -2.36 9.34
CA LEU A 30 -0.81 -1.63 8.35
C LEU A 30 -0.34 -0.18 8.17
N GLU A 31 0.48 0.35 9.08
CA GLU A 31 1.02 1.71 9.00
C GLU A 31 1.97 1.91 7.83
N SER A 32 2.73 0.87 7.48
CA SER A 32 3.80 0.98 6.51
C SER A 32 3.27 0.89 5.08
N ASP A 33 3.69 1.82 4.23
CA ASP A 33 3.42 1.73 2.78
C ASP A 33 4.05 0.46 2.20
N GLN A 34 3.27 -0.25 1.38
CA GLN A 34 3.69 -1.50 0.76
C GLN A 34 3.91 -1.31 -0.75
N VAL A 35 4.83 -2.08 -1.32
CA VAL A 35 5.06 -2.11 -2.78
C VAL A 35 3.91 -2.81 -3.47
N VAL A 36 3.45 -2.24 -4.59
CA VAL A 36 2.39 -2.83 -5.44
C VAL A 36 2.84 -4.19 -5.98
N ALA A 37 1.95 -5.18 -5.94
CA ALA A 37 2.22 -6.52 -6.42
C ALA A 37 2.59 -6.53 -7.92
N PRO A 38 3.49 -7.43 -8.38
CA PRO A 38 3.92 -7.47 -9.77
C PRO A 38 2.78 -7.58 -10.80
N ALA A 39 1.71 -8.32 -10.45
CA ALA A 39 0.55 -8.52 -11.30
C ALA A 39 -0.21 -7.22 -11.61
N ASP A 40 -0.27 -6.29 -10.66
CA ASP A 40 -1.03 -5.05 -10.80
C ASP A 40 -0.20 -3.89 -11.40
N LEU A 41 1.12 -4.04 -11.46
CA LEU A 41 2.03 -2.99 -11.93
C LEU A 41 1.68 -2.46 -13.32
N LYS A 42 1.33 -3.33 -14.27
CA LYS A 42 0.99 -2.91 -15.65
C LYS A 42 -0.24 -2.00 -15.66
N ARG A 43 -1.27 -2.33 -14.88
CA ARG A 43 -2.50 -1.54 -14.77
C ARG A 43 -2.20 -0.20 -14.10
N VAL A 44 -1.47 -0.22 -12.99
CA VAL A 44 -1.14 1.00 -12.22
C VAL A 44 -0.26 1.94 -13.02
N LYS A 45 0.74 1.45 -13.77
CA LYS A 45 1.57 2.26 -14.66
C LYS A 45 0.74 2.97 -15.74
N LYS A 46 -0.14 2.21 -16.42
CA LYS A 46 -1.08 2.76 -17.42
C LYS A 46 -1.96 3.87 -16.85
N LEU A 47 -2.51 3.69 -15.64
CA LEU A 47 -3.35 4.70 -14.98
C LEU A 47 -2.59 5.97 -14.58
N LEU A 48 -1.29 5.84 -14.28
CA LEU A 48 -0.43 6.95 -13.88
C LEU A 48 0.29 7.61 -15.06
N GLY A 49 0.00 7.21 -16.31
CA GLY A 49 0.64 7.75 -17.51
C GLY A 49 2.13 7.46 -17.59
N ARG A 50 2.57 6.31 -17.06
CA ARG A 50 3.97 5.86 -17.00
C ARG A 50 4.16 4.48 -17.60
#